data_AF-A0A133VHJ8-F1
#
_entry.id   AF-A0A133VHJ8-F1
#
_cell.length_a   1.000
_cell.length_b   1.000
_cell.length_c   1.000
_cell.angle_alpha   90.00
_cell.angle_beta   90.00
_cell.angle_gamma   90.00
#
_symmetry.space_group_name_H-M   'P 1'
#
loop_
_entity.id
_entity.type
_entity.pdbx_description
1 polymer ?
#
loop_
_entity_poly.entity_id
_entity_poly.type
_entity_poly.pdbx_seq_one_letter_code
_entity_poly.pdbx_strand_id
1 'polypeptide(L)'
;MRNERIKSIFWLSVIASWISGLAIGKWYGRNSILIDLSKAVRVPTFSFFGTWWEIILYFTLSTVAIFVLSHILFGIGGAVFLFARGIHDSTLLIYLEDIIQSWSVFSIPMSEVLRVIFVVLIFAVNIPLSLWSGKLGIQSSIYTLNRIKGEPVSPDFGSEPLSKLLIIVSASLVTGFVAALIFHHL
;
A
#
# COMPACT_ATOMS: atom_id res chain seq x y z
N MET A 1 -12.85 10.66 -23.11
CA MET A 1 -11.56 11.34 -23.37
C MET A 1 -11.01 12.18 -22.20
N ARG A 2 -11.55 13.35 -21.82
CA ARG A 2 -10.95 14.20 -20.75
C ARG A 2 -10.91 13.51 -19.39
N ASN A 3 -12.02 12.90 -18.96
CA ASN A 3 -12.10 12.18 -17.67
C ASN A 3 -11.20 10.94 -17.62
N GLU A 4 -11.00 10.26 -18.76
CA GLU A 4 -10.10 9.10 -18.84
C GLU A 4 -8.65 9.52 -18.71
N ARG A 5 -8.23 10.61 -19.38
CA ARG A 5 -6.88 11.18 -19.22
C ARG A 5 -6.60 11.56 -17.77
N ILE A 6 -7.56 12.17 -17.09
CA ILE A 6 -7.46 12.52 -15.67
C ILE A 6 -7.32 11.26 -14.79
N LYS A 7 -8.14 10.23 -15.04
CA LYS A 7 -8.02 8.93 -14.35
C LYS A 7 -6.64 8.28 -14.57
N SER A 8 -6.07 8.37 -15.76
CA SER A 8 -4.72 7.89 -16.08
C SER A 8 -3.63 8.69 -15.35
N ILE A 9 -3.77 10.02 -15.27
CA ILE A 9 -2.83 10.88 -14.52
C ILE A 9 -2.81 10.49 -13.03
N PHE A 10 -3.98 10.20 -12.43
CA PHE A 10 -4.01 9.77 -11.03
C PHE A 10 -3.31 8.43 -10.82
N TRP A 11 -3.55 7.47 -11.72
CA TRP A 11 -2.83 6.20 -11.69
C TRP A 11 -1.33 6.38 -11.80
N LEU A 12 -0.89 7.21 -12.76
CA LEU A 12 0.52 7.48 -12.97
C LEU A 12 1.14 8.14 -11.74
N SER A 13 0.46 9.12 -11.13
CA SER A 13 0.91 9.76 -9.89
C SER A 13 1.09 8.76 -8.76
N VAL A 14 0.10 7.91 -8.50
CA VAL A 14 0.10 6.91 -7.43
C VAL A 14 1.22 5.89 -7.64
N ILE A 15 1.33 5.35 -8.85
CA ILE A 15 2.34 4.34 -9.20
C ILE A 15 3.74 4.96 -9.16
N ALA A 16 3.92 6.15 -9.74
CA ALA A 16 5.21 6.84 -9.76
C ALA A 16 5.68 7.21 -8.34
N SER A 17 4.78 7.63 -7.44
CA SER A 17 5.12 7.89 -6.04
C SER A 17 5.64 6.65 -5.34
N TRP A 18 5.00 5.50 -5.52
CA TRP A 18 5.47 4.25 -4.93
C TRP A 18 6.79 3.76 -5.54
N ILE A 19 6.91 3.76 -6.88
CA ILE A 19 8.14 3.33 -7.59
C ILE A 19 9.33 4.23 -7.22
N SER A 20 9.13 5.54 -7.14
CA SER A 20 10.20 6.47 -6.74
C SER A 20 10.63 6.24 -5.28
N GLY A 21 9.69 5.96 -4.38
CA GLY A 21 9.98 5.54 -3.01
C GLY A 21 10.81 4.25 -2.97
N LEU A 22 10.42 3.24 -3.74
CA LEU A 22 11.17 1.98 -3.87
C LEU A 22 12.60 2.19 -4.37
N ALA A 23 12.75 2.94 -5.45
CA ALA A 23 14.02 3.25 -6.08
C ALA A 23 14.96 3.98 -5.09
N ILE A 24 14.46 5.05 -4.48
CA ILE A 24 15.21 5.83 -3.49
C ILE A 24 15.54 4.99 -2.27
N GLY A 25 14.61 4.18 -1.78
CA GLY A 25 14.85 3.27 -0.67
C GLY A 25 15.95 2.24 -0.98
N LYS A 26 15.96 1.67 -2.19
CA LYS A 26 16.98 0.68 -2.59
C LYS A 26 18.39 1.28 -2.65
N TRP A 27 18.55 2.49 -3.17
CA TRP A 27 19.87 3.11 -3.35
C TRP A 27 20.32 4.00 -2.18
N TYR A 28 19.38 4.58 -1.42
CA TYR A 28 19.66 5.57 -0.37
C TYR A 28 19.05 5.22 1.00
N GLY A 29 18.49 4.02 1.17
CA GLY A 29 17.74 3.59 2.37
C GLY A 29 18.51 3.54 3.70
N ARG A 30 19.81 3.85 3.71
CA ARG A 30 20.60 4.03 4.95
C ARG A 30 20.49 5.46 5.52
N ASN A 31 19.83 6.38 4.83
CA ASN A 31 19.64 7.74 5.30
C ASN A 31 18.60 7.79 6.43
N SER A 32 18.96 8.36 7.58
CA SER A 32 18.12 8.45 8.78
C SER A 32 16.78 9.14 8.53
N ILE A 33 16.75 10.18 7.69
CA ILE A 33 15.53 10.93 7.37
C ILE A 33 14.53 10.04 6.60
N LEU A 34 15.02 9.23 5.66
CA LEU A 34 14.18 8.32 4.87
C LEU A 34 13.65 7.18 5.73
N ILE A 35 14.48 6.68 6.65
CA ILE A 35 14.07 5.66 7.63
C ILE A 35 12.98 6.22 8.55
N ASP A 36 13.13 7.45 9.06
CA ASP A 36 12.14 8.08 9.93
C ASP A 36 10.83 8.36 9.21
N LEU A 37 10.89 8.78 7.95
CA LEU A 37 9.69 8.94 7.11
C LEU A 37 8.97 7.59 6.91
N SER A 38 9.72 6.51 6.71
CA SER A 38 9.15 5.17 6.54
C SER A 38 8.51 4.62 7.84
N LYS A 39 8.93 5.07 9.02
CA LYS A 39 8.37 4.64 10.32
C LYS A 39 6.88 4.95 10.45
N ALA A 40 6.42 6.06 9.85
CA ALA A 40 5.01 6.45 9.88
C ALA A 40 4.09 5.51 9.08
N VAL A 41 4.66 4.74 8.15
CA VAL A 41 3.93 3.82 7.24
C VAL A 41 4.41 2.38 7.41
N ARG A 42 5.18 2.13 8.47
CA ARG A 42 5.93 0.88 8.65
C ARG A 42 4.97 -0.29 8.78
N VAL A 43 5.28 -1.38 8.07
CA VAL A 43 4.74 -2.70 8.39
C VAL A 43 5.52 -3.19 9.60
N PRO A 44 4.87 -3.59 10.71
CA PRO A 44 5.54 -4.36 11.74
C PRO A 44 6.23 -5.56 11.05
N THR A 45 7.52 -5.76 11.29
CA THR A 45 8.21 -6.97 10.82
C THR A 45 7.42 -8.18 11.32
N PHE A 46 7.39 -9.31 10.59
CA PHE A 46 6.62 -10.50 11.01
C PHE A 46 6.86 -10.89 12.49
N SER A 47 8.08 -10.70 12.99
CA SER A 47 8.48 -10.91 14.39
C SER A 47 7.98 -9.87 15.41
N PHE A 48 7.27 -8.83 14.97
CA PHE A 48 6.65 -7.78 15.78
C PHE A 48 5.13 -7.87 15.81
N PHE A 49 4.50 -8.73 14.98
CA PHE A 49 3.08 -9.00 15.14
C PHE A 49 2.90 -9.87 16.37
N GLY A 50 2.52 -9.25 17.49
CA GLY A 50 2.32 -9.96 18.76
C GLY A 50 1.08 -10.85 18.73
N THR A 51 0.16 -10.56 17.80
CA THR A 51 -1.13 -11.24 17.70
C THR A 51 -1.64 -11.32 16.25
N TRP A 52 -2.33 -12.42 15.93
CA TRP A 52 -2.86 -12.71 14.59
C TRP A 52 -3.77 -11.63 14.00
N TRP A 53 -4.52 -10.90 14.84
CA TRP A 53 -5.44 -9.84 14.38
C TRP A 53 -4.72 -8.58 13.88
N GLU A 54 -3.46 -8.37 14.27
CA GLU A 54 -2.68 -7.22 13.82
C GLU A 54 -2.39 -7.28 12.31
N ILE A 55 -2.29 -8.49 11.74
CA ILE A 55 -2.16 -8.72 10.29
C ILE A 55 -3.41 -8.24 9.56
N ILE A 56 -4.59 -8.56 10.10
CA ILE A 56 -5.88 -8.13 9.54
C ILE A 56 -5.95 -6.61 9.52
N LEU A 57 -5.69 -6.00 10.68
CA LEU A 57 -5.70 -4.55 10.81
C LEU A 57 -4.69 -3.88 9.87
N TYR A 58 -3.49 -4.43 9.74
CA TYR A 58 -2.49 -3.87 8.83
C TYR A 58 -2.99 -3.85 7.38
N PHE A 59 -3.51 -4.99 6.89
CA PHE A 59 -4.02 -5.07 5.52
C PHE A 59 -5.15 -4.07 5.26
N THR A 60 -6.07 -3.91 6.22
CA THR A 60 -7.22 -3.02 6.07
C THR A 60 -6.87 -1.55 6.28
N LEU A 61 -6.20 -1.23 7.37
CA LEU A 61 -5.92 0.16 7.76
C LEU A 61 -4.93 0.81 6.81
N SER A 62 -3.98 0.07 6.24
CA SER A 62 -3.09 0.60 5.21
C SER A 62 -3.88 1.08 3.97
N THR A 63 -4.86 0.30 3.52
CA THR A 63 -5.72 0.70 2.38
C THR A 63 -6.61 1.89 2.73
N VAL A 64 -7.20 1.91 3.93
CA VAL A 64 -8.06 3.01 4.39
C VAL A 64 -7.26 4.30 4.59
N ALA A 65 -6.09 4.23 5.23
CA ALA A 65 -5.24 5.38 5.49
C ALA A 65 -4.81 6.06 4.19
N ILE A 66 -4.42 5.29 3.17
CA ILE A 66 -4.07 5.83 1.86
C ILE A 66 -5.27 6.54 1.23
N PHE A 67 -6.47 5.94 1.27
CA PHE A 67 -7.67 6.60 0.75
C PHE A 67 -7.90 7.94 1.44
N VAL A 68 -7.94 7.93 2.77
CA VAL A 68 -8.26 9.10 3.59
C VAL A 68 -7.23 10.21 3.39
N LEU A 69 -5.93 9.90 3.40
CA LEU A 69 -4.88 10.89 3.15
C LEU A 69 -4.91 11.43 1.72
N SER A 70 -5.17 10.57 0.74
CA SER A 70 -5.37 10.99 -0.65
C SER A 70 -6.61 11.87 -0.80
N HIS A 71 -7.65 11.62 0.00
CA HIS A 71 -8.89 12.36 -0.03
C HIS A 71 -8.77 13.75 0.61
N ILE A 72 -8.27 13.81 1.84
CA ILE A 72 -8.22 15.04 2.64
C ILE A 72 -7.15 16.00 2.11
N LEU A 73 -6.00 15.48 1.70
CA LEU A 73 -4.86 16.30 1.25
C LEU A 73 -4.78 16.42 -0.27
N PHE A 74 -5.94 16.34 -0.95
CA PHE A 74 -6.06 16.54 -2.40
C PHE A 74 -5.05 15.73 -3.24
N GLY A 75 -4.80 14.50 -2.82
CA GLY A 75 -3.89 13.56 -3.47
C GLY A 75 -2.43 13.65 -3.04
N ILE A 76 -1.97 14.80 -2.55
CA ILE A 76 -0.59 14.99 -2.08
C ILE A 76 -0.30 14.04 -0.91
N GLY A 77 -1.24 13.92 0.04
CA GLY A 77 -1.11 13.00 1.16
C GLY A 77 -0.96 11.54 0.74
N GLY A 78 -1.69 11.13 -0.31
CA GLY A 78 -1.57 9.81 -0.91
C GLY A 78 -0.20 9.57 -1.53
N ALA A 79 0.28 10.55 -2.31
CA ALA A 79 1.59 10.49 -2.93
C ALA A 79 2.73 10.37 -1.89
N VAL A 80 2.70 11.19 -0.84
CA VAL A 80 3.68 11.14 0.26
C VAL A 80 3.61 9.81 1.00
N PHE A 81 2.40 9.32 1.30
CA PHE A 81 2.23 8.03 1.98
C PHE A 81 2.76 6.87 1.12
N LEU A 82 2.41 6.84 -0.17
CA LEU A 82 2.87 5.80 -1.10
C LEU A 82 4.39 5.86 -1.34
N PHE A 83 4.97 7.05 -1.32
CA PHE A 83 6.41 7.24 -1.37
C PHE A 83 7.10 6.69 -0.12
N ALA A 84 6.64 7.09 1.07
CA ALA A 84 7.14 6.58 2.34
C ALA A 84 6.98 5.07 2.45
N ARG A 85 5.86 4.55 1.97
CA ARG A 85 5.61 3.12 1.84
C ARG A 85 6.58 2.44 0.89
N GLY A 86 6.84 3.03 -0.29
CA GLY A 86 7.82 2.51 -1.24
C GLY A 86 9.23 2.43 -0.64
N ILE A 87 9.63 3.42 0.15
CA ILE A 87 10.91 3.35 0.90
C ILE A 87 10.89 2.15 1.84
N HIS A 88 9.83 1.95 2.59
CA HIS A 88 9.72 0.81 3.49
C HIS A 88 9.73 -0.53 2.74
N ASP A 89 8.94 -0.66 1.68
CA ASP A 89 8.88 -1.86 0.83
C ASP A 89 10.24 -2.20 0.21
N SER A 90 11.09 -1.20 -0.05
CA SER A 90 12.47 -1.46 -0.52
C SER A 90 13.28 -2.27 0.50
N THR A 91 13.03 -2.07 1.79
CA THR A 91 13.71 -2.83 2.85
C THR A 91 13.19 -4.27 2.92
N LEU A 92 11.88 -4.48 2.68
CA LEU A 92 11.29 -5.82 2.55
C LEU A 92 11.83 -6.56 1.32
N LEU A 93 12.06 -5.84 0.22
CA LEU A 93 12.62 -6.40 -1.01
C LEU A 93 14.09 -6.81 -0.81
N ILE A 94 14.92 -5.94 -0.22
CA ILE A 94 16.31 -6.28 0.13
C ILE A 94 16.35 -7.48 1.10
N TYR A 95 15.47 -7.50 2.11
CA TYR A 95 15.36 -8.62 3.04
C TYR A 95 15.01 -9.94 2.34
N LEU A 96 14.13 -9.90 1.33
CA LEU A 96 13.76 -11.05 0.53
C LEU A 96 14.91 -11.49 -0.40
N GLU A 97 15.64 -10.55 -0.99
CA GLU A 97 16.88 -10.83 -1.74
C GLU A 97 17.91 -11.56 -0.86
N ASP A 98 18.13 -11.08 0.37
CA ASP A 98 19.08 -11.66 1.32
C ASP A 98 18.69 -13.08 1.76
N ILE A 99 17.40 -13.33 2.08
CA ILE A 99 16.92 -14.68 2.44
C ILE A 99 17.09 -15.64 1.26
N ILE A 100 16.69 -15.24 0.05
CA ILE A 100 16.75 -16.13 -1.11
C ILE A 100 18.20 -16.46 -1.47
N GLN A 101 19.13 -15.51 -1.31
CA GLN A 101 20.55 -15.74 -1.54
C GLN A 101 21.19 -16.65 -0.48
N SER A 102 20.67 -16.66 0.76
CA SER A 102 21.19 -17.53 1.82
C SER A 102 20.67 -18.97 1.75
N TRP A 103 19.71 -19.27 0.88
CA TRP A 103 19.14 -20.60 0.74
C TRP A 103 20.14 -21.59 0.15
N SER A 104 20.37 -22.68 0.88
CA SER A 104 21.05 -23.86 0.36
C SER A 104 20.03 -24.86 -0.18
N VAL A 105 20.36 -25.55 -1.28
CA VAL A 105 19.49 -26.55 -1.92
C VAL A 105 19.13 -27.71 -0.97
N PHE A 106 19.90 -27.90 0.10
CA PHE A 106 19.80 -29.05 0.99
C PHE A 106 19.03 -28.79 2.29
N SER A 107 18.79 -27.53 2.66
CA SER A 107 17.94 -27.19 3.80
C SER A 107 17.42 -25.76 3.68
N ILE A 108 16.10 -25.64 3.55
CA ILE A 108 15.38 -24.37 3.61
C ILE A 108 14.53 -24.39 4.88
N PRO A 109 14.78 -23.50 5.86
CA PRO A 109 13.95 -23.42 7.06
C PRO A 109 12.51 -23.06 6.69
N MET A 110 11.53 -23.81 7.20
CA MET A 110 10.11 -23.54 6.94
C MET A 110 9.69 -22.13 7.40
N SER A 111 10.32 -21.61 8.45
CA SER A 111 10.13 -20.23 8.93
C SER A 111 10.55 -19.17 7.92
N GLU A 112 11.57 -19.42 7.10
CA GLU A 112 12.01 -18.50 6.03
C GLU A 112 11.06 -18.54 4.83
N VAL A 113 10.58 -19.75 4.46
CA VAL A 113 9.57 -19.91 3.41
C VAL A 113 8.31 -19.11 3.75
N LEU A 114 7.86 -19.19 4.99
CA LEU A 114 6.66 -18.48 5.45
C LEU A 114 6.86 -16.96 5.46
N ARG A 115 8.04 -16.47 5.83
CA ARG A 115 8.39 -15.04 5.72
C ARG A 115 8.37 -14.56 4.27
N VAL A 116 8.91 -15.34 3.34
CA VAL A 116 8.87 -15.03 1.90
C VAL A 116 7.42 -14.98 1.41
N ILE A 117 6.58 -15.95 1.77
CA ILE A 117 5.16 -15.96 1.41
C ILE A 117 4.43 -14.73 1.96
N PHE A 118 4.69 -14.33 3.21
CA PHE A 118 4.08 -13.15 3.80
C PHE A 118 4.45 -11.87 3.04
N VAL A 119 5.73 -11.70 2.72
CA VAL A 119 6.22 -10.56 1.94
C VAL A 119 5.60 -10.56 0.53
N VAL A 120 5.50 -11.74 -0.11
CA VAL A 120 4.81 -11.89 -1.40
C VAL A 120 3.34 -11.50 -1.31
N LEU A 121 2.61 -11.85 -0.25
CA LEU A 121 1.22 -11.42 -0.04
C LEU A 121 1.09 -9.90 0.07
N ILE A 122 2.05 -9.23 0.73
CA ILE A 122 2.09 -7.76 0.79
C ILE A 122 2.23 -7.20 -0.64
N PHE A 123 3.23 -7.66 -1.39
CA PHE A 123 3.50 -7.14 -2.73
C PHE A 123 2.42 -7.49 -3.77
N ALA A 124 1.91 -8.71 -3.75
CA ALA A 124 0.99 -9.22 -4.75
C ALA A 124 -0.47 -8.82 -4.50
N VAL A 125 -0.84 -8.56 -3.24
CA VAL A 125 -2.24 -8.27 -2.88
C VAL A 125 -2.38 -6.93 -2.18
N ASN A 126 -1.68 -6.71 -1.07
CA ASN A 126 -1.90 -5.50 -0.26
C ASN A 126 -1.48 -4.22 -1.00
N ILE A 127 -0.36 -4.26 -1.74
CA ILE A 127 0.13 -3.11 -2.52
C ILE A 127 -0.84 -2.74 -3.66
N PRO A 128 -1.29 -3.66 -4.54
CA PRO A 128 -2.29 -3.33 -5.55
C PRO A 128 -3.57 -2.73 -4.96
N LEU A 129 -4.09 -3.29 -3.86
CA LEU A 129 -5.27 -2.75 -3.18
C LEU A 129 -5.01 -1.34 -2.63
N SER A 130 -3.82 -1.11 -2.09
CA SER A 130 -3.38 0.17 -1.54
C SER A 130 -3.21 1.25 -2.62
N LEU A 131 -2.60 0.91 -3.75
CA LEU A 131 -2.45 1.81 -4.90
C LEU A 131 -3.83 2.17 -5.48
N TRP A 132 -4.71 1.18 -5.63
CA TRP A 132 -6.07 1.40 -6.11
C TRP A 132 -6.84 2.33 -5.16
N SER A 133 -6.70 2.11 -3.85
CA SER A 133 -7.28 2.95 -2.81
C SER A 133 -6.83 4.42 -2.92
N GLY A 134 -5.52 4.65 -3.12
CA GLY A 134 -4.97 6.00 -3.31
C GLY A 134 -5.54 6.70 -4.54
N LYS A 135 -5.63 5.97 -5.66
CA LYS A 135 -6.24 6.48 -6.89
C LYS A 135 -7.71 6.88 -6.68
N LEU A 136 -8.48 6.10 -5.91
CA LEU A 136 -9.86 6.45 -5.57
C LEU A 136 -9.95 7.66 -4.63
N GLY A 137 -9.03 7.79 -3.68
CA GLY A 137 -8.98 8.95 -2.78
C GLY A 137 -8.68 10.26 -3.54
N ILE A 138 -7.75 10.23 -4.50
CA ILE A 138 -7.49 11.36 -5.41
C ILE A 138 -8.72 11.70 -6.25
N GLN A 139 -9.38 10.69 -6.81
CA GLN A 139 -10.60 10.89 -7.58
C GLN A 139 -11.70 11.55 -6.73
N SER A 140 -11.87 11.08 -5.49
CA SER A 140 -12.84 11.62 -4.56
C SER A 140 -12.50 13.05 -4.11
N SER A 141 -11.23 13.38 -3.91
CA SER A 141 -10.82 14.74 -3.50
C SER A 141 -11.08 15.77 -4.60
N ILE A 142 -10.78 15.42 -5.85
CA ILE A 142 -11.00 16.29 -7.00
C ILE A 142 -12.50 16.44 -7.28
N TYR A 143 -13.28 15.38 -7.11
CA TYR A 143 -14.74 15.48 -7.14
C TYR A 143 -15.25 16.49 -6.11
N THR A 144 -14.82 16.37 -4.84
CA THR A 144 -15.21 17.30 -3.78
C THR A 144 -14.77 18.73 -4.08
N LEU A 145 -13.54 18.92 -4.56
CA LEU A 145 -13.00 20.23 -4.92
C LEU A 145 -13.82 20.92 -6.01
N ASN A 146 -14.13 20.21 -7.09
CA ASN A 146 -14.91 20.78 -8.19
C ASN A 146 -16.34 21.09 -7.75
N ARG A 147 -16.93 20.27 -6.85
CA ARG A 147 -18.24 20.55 -6.25
C ARG A 147 -18.23 21.82 -5.40
N ILE A 148 -17.18 22.04 -4.59
CA ILE A 148 -17.01 23.28 -3.81
C ILE A 148 -16.88 24.50 -4.72
N LYS A 149 -16.21 24.37 -5.86
CA LYS A 149 -16.08 25.42 -6.87
C LYS A 149 -17.35 25.69 -7.69
N GLY A 150 -18.41 24.88 -7.50
CA GLY A 150 -19.63 24.97 -8.29
C GLY A 150 -19.46 24.51 -9.74
N GLU A 151 -18.36 23.81 -10.05
CA GLU A 151 -18.12 23.30 -11.40
C GLU A 151 -18.97 22.05 -11.67
N PRO A 152 -19.53 21.89 -12.89
CA PRO A 152 -20.29 20.69 -13.23
C PRO A 152 -19.37 19.47 -13.29
N VAL A 153 -19.65 18.48 -12.44
CA VAL A 153 -18.92 17.20 -12.40
C VAL A 153 -19.88 16.06 -12.72
N SER A 154 -19.42 15.11 -13.53
CA SER A 154 -20.20 13.90 -13.84
C SER A 154 -20.47 13.09 -12.56
N PRO A 155 -21.72 12.66 -12.30
CA PRO A 155 -22.08 11.91 -11.09
C PRO A 155 -21.28 10.61 -10.94
N ASP A 156 -21.00 9.91 -12.05
CA ASP A 156 -20.19 8.68 -12.06
C ASP A 156 -18.75 8.89 -11.56
N PHE A 157 -18.25 10.12 -11.59
CA PHE A 157 -16.91 10.41 -11.10
C PHE A 157 -16.85 10.46 -9.56
N GLY A 158 -17.97 10.77 -8.89
CA GLY A 158 -18.07 10.95 -7.45
C GLY A 158 -18.72 9.80 -6.67
N SER A 159 -19.59 9.00 -7.29
CA SER A 159 -20.25 7.85 -6.65
C SER A 159 -19.42 6.56 -6.66
N GLU A 160 -18.57 6.39 -7.69
CA GLU A 160 -17.69 5.22 -7.83
C GLU A 160 -16.63 5.06 -6.73
N PRO A 161 -15.98 6.13 -6.20
CA PRO A 161 -14.90 5.95 -5.23
C PRO A 161 -15.32 5.28 -3.93
N LEU A 162 -16.47 5.64 -3.36
CA LEU A 162 -16.94 5.07 -2.09
C LEU A 162 -17.38 3.61 -2.24
N SER A 163 -18.14 3.29 -3.29
CA SER A 163 -18.56 1.91 -3.56
C SER A 163 -17.35 0.99 -3.82
N LYS A 164 -16.39 1.45 -4.63
CA LYS A 164 -15.15 0.70 -4.90
C LYS A 164 -14.24 0.62 -3.68
N LEU A 165 -14.24 1.63 -2.80
CA LEU A 165 -13.52 1.56 -1.53
C LEU A 165 -14.05 0.44 -0.63
N LEU A 166 -15.38 0.26 -0.52
CA LEU A 166 -15.96 -0.84 0.26
C LEU A 166 -15.51 -2.21 -0.26
N ILE A 167 -15.42 -2.36 -1.58
CA ILE A 167 -14.90 -3.58 -2.21
C ILE A 167 -13.42 -3.79 -1.87
N ILE A 168 -12.60 -2.73 -1.96
CA ILE A 168 -11.17 -2.79 -1.59
C ILE A 168 -11.00 -3.16 -0.12
N VAL A 169 -11.74 -2.52 0.78
CA VAL A 169 -11.68 -2.80 2.23
C VAL A 169 -12.12 -4.23 2.52
N SER A 170 -13.16 -4.72 1.86
CA SER A 170 -13.63 -6.11 2.00
C SER A 170 -12.57 -7.09 1.50
N ALA A 171 -11.95 -6.83 0.34
CA ALA A 171 -10.85 -7.64 -0.17
C ALA A 171 -9.64 -7.62 0.76
N SER A 172 -9.28 -6.46 1.32
CA SER A 172 -8.23 -6.31 2.32
C SER A 172 -8.53 -7.09 3.59
N LEU A 173 -9.77 -7.04 4.08
CA LEU A 173 -10.24 -7.80 5.25
C LEU A 173 -10.09 -9.30 5.00
N VAL A 174 -10.62 -9.80 3.88
CA VAL A 174 -10.55 -11.23 3.53
C VAL A 174 -9.11 -11.68 3.37
N THR A 175 -8.27 -10.90 2.68
CA THR A 175 -6.85 -11.24 2.49
C THR A 175 -6.10 -11.21 3.82
N GLY A 176 -6.33 -10.19 4.64
CA GLY A 176 -5.74 -10.09 5.97
C GLY A 176 -6.16 -11.25 6.87
N PHE A 177 -7.41 -11.70 6.79
CA PHE A 177 -7.92 -12.86 7.50
C PHE A 177 -7.29 -14.16 7.02
N VAL A 178 -7.18 -14.37 5.71
CA VAL A 178 -6.48 -15.54 5.14
C VAL A 178 -5.01 -15.56 5.56
N ALA A 179 -4.32 -14.41 5.48
CA ALA A 179 -2.96 -14.29 5.96
C ALA A 179 -2.88 -14.62 7.45
N ALA A 180 -3.74 -14.02 8.28
CA ALA A 180 -3.78 -14.30 9.71
C ALA A 180 -3.97 -15.79 9.99
N LEU A 181 -4.86 -16.51 9.29
CA LEU A 181 -5.04 -17.95 9.46
C LEU A 181 -3.78 -18.76 9.09
N ILE A 182 -3.13 -18.41 7.97
CA ILE A 182 -1.90 -19.09 7.52
C ILE A 182 -0.78 -18.90 8.55
N PHE A 183 -0.70 -17.72 9.15
CA PHE A 183 0.39 -17.34 10.04
C PHE A 183 0.06 -17.45 11.54
N HIS A 184 -1.18 -17.80 11.93
CA HIS A 184 -1.63 -17.88 13.32
C HIS A 184 -0.87 -18.93 14.14
N HIS A 185 -0.37 -19.98 13.48
CA HIS A 185 0.25 -21.14 14.10
C HIS A 185 1.79 -21.08 14.15
N LEU A 186 2.38 -19.91 13.86
CA LEU A 186 3.82 -19.64 13.90
C LEU A 186 4.17 -18.71 15.06
#